data_AF-L7KNJ8-F1
#
_entry.id   AF-L7KNJ8-F1
#
_cell.length_a   1.000
_cell.length_b   1.000
_cell.length_c   1.000
_cell.angle_alpha   90.00
_cell.angle_beta   90.00
_cell.angle_gamma   90.00
#
_symmetry.space_group_name_H-M   'P 1'
#
loop_
_entity.id
_entity.type
_entity.pdbx_description
1 polymer ?
#
loop_
_entity_poly.entity_id
_entity_poly.type
_entity_poly.pdbx_seq_one_letter_code
_entity_poly.pdbx_strand_id
1 'polypeptide(L)'
;MSWRELGELPLVVNTLTGTTFPRSWQDEENLGDRKVIECTNFDEWLELIAADRGVGAVPEIAARRVTHAHVRFIPIPDAPATTLHLAYLTESTGAMIDAFLDAASAAVSREQTAHGDGARA
;
A
#
# COMPACT_ATOMS: atom_id res chain seq x y z
N MET A 1 -13.03 7.03 7.42
CA MET A 1 -12.13 7.53 6.37
C MET A 1 -12.45 6.76 5.12
N SER A 2 -12.92 7.46 4.09
CA SER A 2 -13.16 6.93 2.75
C SER A 2 -11.96 7.20 1.83
N TRP A 3 -11.88 6.49 0.71
CA TRP A 3 -10.88 6.73 -0.31
C TRP A 3 -10.98 8.14 -0.85
N ARG A 4 -12.21 8.63 -1.10
CA ARG A 4 -12.44 10.00 -1.56
C ARG A 4 -11.94 11.04 -0.55
N GLU A 5 -12.29 10.92 0.73
CA GLU A 5 -11.85 11.84 1.79
C GLU A 5 -10.32 11.89 1.90
N LEU A 6 -9.63 10.74 1.79
CA LEU A 6 -8.16 10.71 1.76
C LEU A 6 -7.61 11.56 0.60
N GLY A 7 -8.28 11.53 -0.54
CA GLY A 7 -7.90 12.26 -1.74
C GLY A 7 -7.95 13.77 -1.61
N GLU A 8 -8.65 14.31 -0.62
CA GLU A 8 -8.81 15.76 -0.40
C GLU A 8 -7.73 16.32 0.57
N LEU A 9 -6.97 15.44 1.24
CA LEU A 9 -5.95 15.82 2.23
C LEU A 9 -4.56 16.03 1.59
N PRO A 10 -3.64 16.79 2.22
CA PRO A 10 -2.25 16.84 1.82
C PRO A 10 -1.62 15.45 1.81
N LEU A 11 -0.99 15.05 0.71
CA LEU A 11 -0.45 13.70 0.54
C LEU A 11 1.06 13.66 0.71
N VAL A 12 1.53 12.67 1.46
CA VAL A 12 2.93 12.23 1.44
C VAL A 12 3.04 11.02 0.52
N VAL A 13 3.84 11.14 -0.54
CA VAL A 13 3.97 10.15 -1.60
C VAL A 13 5.41 9.65 -1.65
N ASN A 14 5.59 8.35 -1.45
CA ASN A 14 6.86 7.71 -1.74
C ASN A 14 6.92 7.42 -3.24
N THR A 15 7.76 8.15 -3.96
CA THR A 15 7.86 8.08 -5.42
C THR A 15 8.69 6.89 -5.91
N LEU A 16 9.44 6.22 -5.03
CA LEU A 16 10.30 5.10 -5.39
C LEU A 16 9.63 3.74 -5.15
N THR A 17 9.04 3.54 -3.97
CA THR A 17 8.47 2.25 -3.54
C THR A 17 7.02 2.33 -3.12
N GLY A 18 6.38 3.51 -3.22
CA GLY A 18 4.99 3.70 -2.86
C GLY A 18 4.00 3.10 -3.86
N THR A 19 2.82 2.73 -3.37
CA THR A 19 1.72 2.17 -4.18
C THR A 19 0.58 3.17 -4.39
N THR A 20 0.68 4.37 -3.82
CA THR A 20 -0.31 5.43 -3.93
C THR A 20 0.33 6.67 -4.52
N PHE A 21 -0.33 7.25 -5.52
CA PHE A 21 0.15 8.42 -6.26
C PHE A 21 -0.94 9.50 -6.27
N PRO A 22 -0.62 10.76 -6.57
CA PRO A 22 -1.63 11.81 -6.68
C PRO A 22 -2.75 11.44 -7.66
N ARG A 23 -2.40 10.77 -8.77
CA ARG A 23 -3.34 10.26 -9.78
C ARG A 23 -4.17 9.03 -9.37
N SER A 24 -4.09 8.56 -8.12
CA SER A 24 -4.86 7.39 -7.66
C SER A 24 -6.35 7.70 -7.45
N TRP A 25 -6.79 8.94 -7.68
CA TRP A 25 -8.19 9.36 -7.67
C TRP A 25 -8.61 9.71 -9.10
N GLN A 26 -9.80 9.28 -9.51
CA GLN A 26 -10.25 9.40 -10.91
C GLN A 26 -10.83 10.78 -11.26
N ASP A 27 -11.18 11.58 -10.26
CA ASP A 27 -11.66 12.95 -10.45
C ASP A 27 -10.47 13.91 -10.62
N GLU A 28 -9.74 13.79 -11.74
CA GLU A 28 -8.52 14.58 -12.04
C GLU A 28 -8.77 16.10 -11.96
N GLU A 29 -9.98 16.56 -12.25
CA GLU A 29 -10.37 17.97 -12.22
C GLU A 29 -10.21 18.64 -10.85
N ASN A 30 -10.24 17.88 -9.75
CA ASN A 30 -10.09 18.42 -8.39
C ASN A 30 -8.72 18.14 -7.74
N LEU A 31 -7.80 17.47 -8.45
CA LEU A 31 -6.50 17.08 -7.89
C LEU A 31 -5.40 18.13 -8.12
N GLY A 32 -5.65 19.14 -8.96
CA GLY A 32 -4.65 20.13 -9.38
C GLY A 32 -4.08 21.00 -8.26
N ASP A 33 -4.87 21.31 -7.22
CA ASP A 33 -4.48 22.23 -6.14
C ASP A 33 -4.03 21.54 -4.84
N ARG A 34 -4.04 20.21 -4.82
CA ARG A 34 -3.68 19.45 -3.61
C ARG A 34 -2.18 19.48 -3.37
N LYS A 35 -1.80 19.74 -2.12
CA LYS A 35 -0.42 19.67 -1.66
C LYS A 35 0.10 18.23 -1.70
N VAL A 36 1.17 18.00 -2.45
CA VAL A 36 1.91 16.72 -2.50
C VAL A 36 3.32 16.95 -1.95
N ILE A 37 3.71 16.08 -1.01
CA ILE A 37 5.05 16.04 -0.44
C ILE A 37 5.67 14.71 -0.89
N GLU A 38 6.75 14.81 -1.66
CA GLU A 38 7.44 13.64 -2.17
C GLU A 38 8.55 13.20 -1.21
N CYS A 39 8.75 11.89 -1.13
CA CYS A 39 9.84 11.23 -0.43
C CYS A 39 10.25 10.00 -1.24
N THR A 40 11.37 9.37 -0.90
CA THR A 40 11.91 8.25 -1.70
C THR A 40 12.06 6.95 -0.90
N ASN A 41 11.71 6.96 0.38
CA ASN A 41 11.77 5.76 1.21
C ASN A 41 10.64 5.75 2.26
N PHE A 42 10.43 4.57 2.85
CA PHE A 42 9.31 4.32 3.76
C PHE A 42 9.49 4.99 5.13
N ASP A 43 10.73 5.08 5.64
CA ASP A 43 10.99 5.68 6.95
C ASP A 43 10.77 7.20 6.89
N GLU A 44 11.29 7.87 5.87
CA GLU A 44 11.03 9.28 5.59
C GLU A 44 9.53 9.56 5.40
N TRP A 45 8.83 8.66 4.71
CA TRP A 45 7.37 8.74 4.55
C TRP A 45 6.65 8.73 5.91
N LEU A 46 7.05 7.84 6.83
CA LEU A 46 6.51 7.80 8.19
C LEU A 46 6.83 9.06 9.00
N GLU A 47 8.07 9.54 8.94
CA GLU A 47 8.52 10.73 9.67
C GLU A 47 7.80 12.00 9.18
N LEU A 48 7.55 12.12 7.87
CA LEU A 48 6.79 13.24 7.31
C LEU A 48 5.33 13.23 7.80
N ILE A 49 4.71 12.05 7.89
CA ILE A 49 3.36 11.92 8.46
C ILE A 49 3.37 12.24 9.96
N ALA A 50 4.35 11.73 10.70
CA ALA A 50 4.52 12.02 12.12
C ALA A 50 4.74 13.51 12.41
N ALA A 51 5.38 14.22 11.48
CA ALA A 51 5.59 15.67 11.51
C ALA A 51 4.40 16.48 10.96
N ASP A 52 3.22 15.88 10.81
CA ASP A 52 1.97 16.53 10.35
C ASP A 52 2.10 17.19 8.97
N ARG A 53 2.95 16.63 8.09
CA ARG A 53 3.16 17.18 6.75
C ARG A 53 2.05 16.78 5.78
N GLY A 54 1.32 15.72 6.10
CA GLY A 54 0.22 15.17 5.33
C GLY A 54 -0.11 13.74 5.78
N VAL A 55 -0.88 13.05 4.94
CA VAL A 55 -1.29 11.65 5.13
C VAL A 55 -0.81 10.80 3.96
N GLY A 56 -0.86 9.48 4.09
CA GLY A 56 -0.66 8.59 2.95
C GLY A 56 -1.39 7.27 3.15
N ALA A 57 -1.48 6.50 2.08
CA ALA A 57 -2.04 5.15 2.10
C ALA A 57 -0.94 4.12 1.88
N VAL A 58 -1.08 3.00 2.59
CA VAL A 58 -0.21 1.84 2.46
C VAL A 58 -1.06 0.57 2.49
N PRO A 59 -0.64 -0.52 1.82
CA PRO A 59 -1.30 -1.79 1.95
C PRO A 59 -1.29 -2.28 3.40
N GLU A 60 -2.31 -3.01 3.82
CA GLU A 60 -2.45 -3.51 5.21
C GLU A 60 -1.19 -4.24 5.71
N ILE A 61 -0.56 -5.03 4.86
CA ILE A 61 0.67 -5.77 5.19
C ILE A 61 1.85 -4.87 5.56
N ALA A 62 1.91 -3.65 5.02
CA ALA A 62 2.96 -2.69 5.38
C ALA A 62 2.71 -2.12 6.78
N ALA A 63 1.45 -1.84 7.13
CA ALA A 63 1.07 -1.36 8.47
C ALA A 63 1.34 -2.39 9.57
N ARG A 64 1.24 -3.70 9.27
CA ARG A 64 1.54 -4.77 10.24
C ARG A 64 3.04 -4.88 10.59
N ARG A 65 3.92 -4.34 9.75
CA ARG A 65 5.38 -4.51 9.90
C ARG A 65 6.05 -3.40 10.69
N VAL A 66 5.41 -2.24 10.81
CA VAL A 66 6.01 -1.05 11.43
C VAL A 66 5.04 -0.39 12.40
N THR A 67 5.56 -0.05 13.58
CA THR A 67 4.85 0.78 14.56
C THR A 67 5.65 2.07 14.73
N HIS A 68 4.95 3.21 14.72
CA HIS A 68 5.56 4.51 14.97
C HIS A 68 4.70 5.27 15.98
N ALA A 69 5.30 5.78 17.06
CA ALA A 69 4.57 6.31 18.23
C ALA A 69 3.63 7.48 17.89
N HIS A 70 3.93 8.21 16.82
CA HIS A 70 3.17 9.38 16.38
C HIS A 70 2.35 9.15 15.10
N VAL A 71 2.26 7.91 14.60
CA VAL A 71 1.45 7.56 13.42
C VAL A 71 0.34 6.60 13.83
N ARG A 72 -0.86 6.83 13.30
CA ARG A 72 -2.00 5.94 13.46
C ARG A 72 -2.41 5.39 12.10
N PHE A 73 -2.55 4.08 12.01
CA PHE A 73 -3.11 3.43 10.83
C PHE A 73 -4.63 3.37 10.95
N ILE A 74 -5.33 3.93 9.97
CA ILE A 74 -6.79 3.98 9.92
C ILE A 74 -7.24 3.16 8.70
N PRO A 75 -8.15 2.18 8.86
CA PRO A 75 -8.70 1.43 7.73
C PRO A 75 -9.43 2.34 6.73
N ILE A 76 -9.29 2.04 5.44
CA ILE A 76 -9.99 2.72 4.34
C ILE A 76 -10.75 1.64 3.55
N PRO A 77 -12.01 1.33 3.92
CA PRO A 77 -12.72 0.14 3.42
C PRO A 77 -13.04 0.18 1.91
N ASP A 78 -13.16 1.37 1.34
CA ASP A 78 -13.49 1.63 -0.07
C ASP A 78 -12.25 1.96 -0.92
N ALA A 79 -11.04 1.76 -0.39
CA ALA A 79 -9.81 1.92 -1.16
C ALA A 79 -9.72 0.84 -2.27
N PRO A 80 -9.18 1.18 -3.45
CA PRO A 80 -8.86 0.19 -4.48
C PRO A 80 -7.92 -0.89 -3.95
N ALA A 81 -8.15 -2.15 -4.37
CA ALA A 81 -7.30 -3.26 -3.98
C ALA A 81 -5.86 -3.06 -4.49
N THR A 82 -4.87 -3.39 -3.66
CA THR A 82 -3.47 -3.46 -4.10
C THR A 82 -3.19 -4.82 -4.72
N THR A 83 -2.63 -4.84 -5.94
CA THR A 83 -2.25 -6.08 -6.62
C THR A 83 -0.79 -6.43 -6.35
N LEU A 84 -0.54 -7.66 -5.90
CA LEU A 84 0.79 -8.23 -5.80
C LEU A 84 1.08 -9.04 -7.07
N HIS A 85 2.16 -8.70 -7.76
CA HIS A 85 2.64 -9.46 -8.91
C HIS A 85 3.91 -10.22 -8.57
N LEU A 86 3.99 -11.46 -9.03
CA LEU A 86 5.20 -12.26 -8.99
C LEU A 86 5.81 -12.31 -10.39
N ALA A 87 6.98 -11.70 -10.56
CA ALA A 87 7.70 -11.63 -11.83
C ALA A 87 8.96 -12.47 -11.78
N TYR A 88 9.21 -13.24 -12.85
CA TYR A 88 10.39 -14.05 -13.05
C TYR A 88 10.69 -14.14 -14.55
N LEU A 89 11.94 -14.42 -14.91
CA LEU A 89 12.31 -14.61 -16.31
C LEU A 89 11.78 -15.97 -16.79
N THR A 90 11.05 -15.97 -17.90
CA THR A 90 10.43 -17.18 -18.46
C THR A 90 11.44 -18.21 -18.95
N GLU A 91 12.65 -17.77 -19.30
CA GLU A 91 13.78 -18.63 -19.67
C GLU A 91 14.51 -19.22 -18.46
N SER A 92 14.27 -18.69 -17.26
CA SER A 92 14.81 -19.26 -16.03
C SER A 92 13.98 -20.47 -15.66
N THR A 93 14.54 -21.65 -15.92
CA THR A 93 13.94 -22.95 -15.62
C THR A 93 14.77 -23.65 -14.55
N GLY A 94 14.11 -24.30 -13.59
CA GLY A 94 14.79 -25.08 -12.56
C GLY A 94 13.94 -25.30 -11.33
N ALA A 95 14.17 -26.41 -10.65
CA ALA A 95 13.39 -26.85 -9.50
C ALA A 95 13.27 -25.81 -8.37
N MET A 96 14.24 -24.89 -8.24
CA MET A 96 14.16 -23.79 -7.26
C MET A 96 13.12 -22.74 -7.62
N ILE A 97 12.94 -22.43 -8.91
CA ILE A 97 11.92 -21.48 -9.36
C ILE A 97 10.55 -22.08 -9.16
N ASP A 98 10.34 -23.33 -9.56
CA ASP A 98 9.09 -24.04 -9.35
C ASP A 98 8.73 -24.11 -7.85
N ALA A 99 9.69 -24.51 -7.01
CA ALA A 99 9.50 -24.54 -5.56
C ALA A 99 9.16 -23.17 -4.97
N PHE A 100 9.75 -22.09 -5.50
CA PHE A 100 9.43 -20.73 -5.07
C PHE A 100 8.02 -20.29 -5.52
N LEU A 101 7.63 -20.59 -6.76
CA LEU A 101 6.29 -20.29 -7.28
C LEU A 101 5.20 -21.03 -6.48
N ASP A 102 5.43 -22.30 -6.16
CA ASP A 102 4.53 -23.10 -5.33
C ASP A 102 4.41 -22.53 -3.91
N ALA A 103 5.55 -22.20 -3.28
CA ALA A 103 5.58 -21.63 -1.95
C ALA A 103 4.88 -20.26 -1.87
N ALA A 104 5.12 -19.39 -2.87
CA ALA A 104 4.48 -18.08 -2.97
C ALA A 104 2.97 -18.21 -3.15
N SER A 105 2.51 -19.10 -4.03
CA SER A 105 1.10 -19.36 -4.27
C SER A 105 0.41 -19.88 -3.01
N ALA A 106 1.02 -20.84 -2.32
CA ALA A 106 0.50 -21.38 -1.06
C ALA A 106 0.44 -20.32 0.05
N ALA A 107 1.40 -19.38 0.10
CA ALA A 107 1.38 -18.27 1.06
C ALA A 107 0.21 -17.32 0.83
N VAL A 108 -0.10 -16.99 -0.43
CA VAL A 108 -1.25 -16.14 -0.77
C VAL A 108 -2.57 -16.82 -0.38
N SER A 109 -2.72 -18.12 -0.69
CA SER A 109 -3.95 -18.85 -0.34
C SER A 109 -4.23 -18.88 1.17
N ARG A 110 -3.18 -18.98 2.01
CA ARG A 110 -3.31 -18.94 3.47
C ARG A 110 -3.76 -17.57 3.99
N GLU A 111 -3.21 -16.48 3.44
CA GLU A 111 -3.59 -15.12 3.85
C GLU A 111 -5.04 -14.80 3.44
N GLN A 112 -5.48 -15.27 2.26
CA GLN A 112 -6.85 -15.10 1.79
C GLN A 112 -7.88 -15.83 2.67
N THR A 113 -7.56 -17.03 3.15
CA THR A 113 -8.43 -17.78 4.08
C THR A 113 -8.50 -17.08 5.43
N ALA A 114 -7.35 -16.62 5.97
CA ALA A 114 -7.32 -15.87 7.22
C ALA A 114 -8.10 -14.54 7.16
N HIS A 115 -8.05 -13.84 6.03
CA HIS A 115 -8.81 -12.59 5.82
C HIS A 115 -10.32 -12.85 5.62
N GLY A 116 -10.71 -13.94 4.96
CA GLY A 116 -12.11 -14.32 4.74
C GLY A 116 -12.87 -14.69 6.01
N ASP A 117 -12.18 -15.25 7.02
CA ASP A 117 -12.78 -15.60 8.31
C ASP A 117 -12.91 -14.38 9.26
N GLY A 118 -12.05 -13.36 9.11
CA GLY A 118 -12.11 -12.12 9.89
C GLY A 118 -13.18 -11.12 9.45
N ALA A 119 -13.72 -11.26 8.23
CA ALA A 119 -14.75 -10.37 7.69
C ALA A 119 -16.20 -10.76 8.08
N ARG A 120 -16.38 -11.79 8.93
CA ARG A 120 -17.69 -12.31 9.37
C ARG A 120 -18.03 -12.06 10.85
N ALA A 121 -17.29 -11.19 11.55
CA ALA A 121 -17.56 -10.86 12.96
C ALA A 121 -18.13 -9.45 13.12
#